data_AF-A0AAW6VQL0-F1
#
_entry.id   AF-A0AAW6VQL0-F1
#
_cell.length_a   1.000
_cell.length_b   1.000
_cell.length_c   1.000
_cell.angle_alpha   90.00
_cell.angle_beta   90.00
_cell.angle_gamma   90.00
#
_symmetry.space_group_name_H-M   'P 1'
#
loop_
_entity.id
_entity.type
_entity.pdbx_description
1 polymer ?
#
loop_
_entity_poly.entity_id
_entity_poly.type
_entity_poly.pdbx_seq_one_letter_code
_entity_poly.pdbx_strand_id
1 'polypeptide(L)'
;MRKDNLMTKQQLIAEEQKRLFKNRKVVQLNKFIKGDVSPFTVNDLKIFKLIISKVDSKDSLFQDFYEITTDEIRHLNINEKHLYSETKKSLKRLANIYITFEENDSFREVGLIRNDFRFDKYSKKILINFNDDMGEYLINLKKNFFMYDLIDIVNFKYKHTLKLYEYFKSNSLNVVKLKVDTIKDILDLKNKYIRYTNFKKDVMEVIIDEINSSSNTLYLKYSEEKVGPKVEYIIFHVTRIKNDAILEGTLSENRLYSNLYGKECNYLGKYYTIENINLENLLIVLKEQYSNNHTNIVSESKEKLEEQLKKLLPNDFKKKNIDEIEIDEIERLSAIKDFRLFKSKVVEQFKGKVVGNHMPGFDKEVLLKLEEDSGYLFDTSVGKIITKEESLEVWKYLYKNKDKVGLVVEDKVENEVYKYINKIIFITKKDSFGNKESIKYIVTDIKEEADNKGLIKYRLHINNLEDPTQDVEKSKTLLTFEQIKLFIEENSVEKNYSLHNE
;
A
#
# COMPACT_ATOMS: atom_id res chain seq x y z
N MET A 1 -17.54 15.29 -21.50
CA MET A 1 -17.99 15.37 -20.10
C MET A 1 -17.20 14.38 -19.26
N ARG A 2 -16.19 14.84 -18.52
CA ARG A 2 -15.52 14.02 -17.50
C ARG A 2 -16.48 13.94 -16.32
N LYS A 3 -16.94 12.75 -15.96
CA LYS A 3 -17.58 12.52 -14.66
C LYS A 3 -16.48 12.59 -13.62
N ASP A 4 -16.43 13.68 -12.86
CA ASP A 4 -15.70 13.69 -11.60
C ASP A 4 -16.27 12.58 -10.72
N ASN A 5 -15.45 11.56 -10.45
CA ASN A 5 -15.81 10.45 -9.57
C ASN A 5 -15.88 11.01 -8.13
N LEU A 6 -17.04 11.52 -7.72
CA LEU A 6 -17.27 11.91 -6.33
C LEU A 6 -17.09 10.68 -5.44
N MET A 7 -16.18 10.79 -4.46
CA MET A 7 -16.01 9.74 -3.46
C MET A 7 -17.30 9.54 -2.66
N THR A 8 -17.63 8.28 -2.40
CA THR A 8 -18.79 7.94 -1.56
C THR A 8 -18.53 8.33 -0.10
N LYS A 9 -19.60 8.55 0.68
CA LYS A 9 -19.50 8.84 2.12
C LYS A 9 -18.65 7.81 2.90
N GLN A 10 -18.72 6.54 2.51
CA GLN A 10 -17.93 5.48 3.13
C GLN A 10 -16.43 5.58 2.78
N GLN A 11 -16.10 5.98 1.55
CA GLN A 11 -14.71 6.20 1.13
C GLN A 11 -14.09 7.38 1.88
N LEU A 12 -14.84 8.48 2.05
CA LEU A 12 -14.39 9.63 2.83
C LEU A 12 -14.10 9.26 4.30
N ILE A 13 -15.01 8.50 4.94
CA ILE A 13 -14.80 8.03 6.32
C ILE A 13 -13.57 7.13 6.42
N ALA A 14 -13.36 6.22 5.46
CA ALA A 14 -12.20 5.34 5.45
C ALA A 14 -10.87 6.08 5.26
N GLU A 15 -10.85 7.12 4.41
CA GLU A 15 -9.69 8.00 4.24
C GLU A 15 -9.38 8.81 5.50
N GLU A 16 -10.41 9.35 6.16
CA GLU A 16 -10.24 10.06 7.44
C GLU A 16 -9.73 9.15 8.54
N GLN A 17 -10.24 7.92 8.64
CA GLN A 17 -9.72 6.89 9.56
C GLN A 17 -8.23 6.60 9.30
N LYS A 18 -7.86 6.38 8.03
CA LYS A 18 -6.46 6.14 7.65
C LYS A 18 -5.57 7.33 8.00
N ARG A 19 -6.04 8.56 7.81
CA ARG A 19 -5.31 9.79 8.16
C ARG A 19 -5.14 9.92 9.67
N LEU A 20 -6.20 9.72 10.44
CA LEU A 20 -6.24 9.94 11.88
C LEU A 20 -5.42 8.89 12.65
N PHE A 21 -5.49 7.64 12.21
CA PHE A 21 -4.79 6.52 12.83
C PHE A 21 -3.49 6.13 12.11
N LYS A 22 -3.00 6.99 11.22
CA LYS A 22 -1.73 6.76 10.52
C LYS A 22 -0.62 6.53 11.54
N ASN A 23 0.14 5.45 11.35
CA ASN A 23 1.25 5.04 12.23
C ASN A 23 0.87 4.78 13.71
N ARG A 24 -0.44 4.67 14.04
CA ARG A 24 -0.87 4.28 15.38
C ARG A 24 -0.76 2.77 15.54
N LYS A 25 0.16 2.33 16.37
CA LYS A 25 0.37 0.92 16.70
C LYS A 25 -0.12 0.60 18.09
N VAL A 26 -0.78 -0.53 18.22
CA VAL A 26 -1.09 -1.14 19.51
C VAL A 26 0.04 -2.10 19.83
N VAL A 27 0.67 -1.95 21.00
CA VAL A 27 1.76 -2.82 21.46
C VAL A 27 1.40 -3.37 22.83
N GLN A 28 1.47 -4.69 23.00
CA GLN A 28 1.15 -5.34 24.27
C GLN A 28 1.83 -6.70 24.38
N LEU A 29 2.07 -7.15 25.61
CA LEU A 29 2.65 -8.46 25.91
C LEU A 29 1.70 -9.60 25.50
N ASN A 30 2.23 -10.67 24.92
CA ASN A 30 1.45 -11.82 24.45
C ASN A 30 0.57 -12.44 25.57
N LYS A 31 1.02 -12.38 26.83
CA LYS A 31 0.27 -12.88 28.00
C LYS A 31 -1.12 -12.24 28.11
N PHE A 32 -1.27 -10.98 27.71
CA PHE A 32 -2.52 -10.23 27.85
C PHE A 32 -3.69 -10.84 27.05
N ILE A 33 -3.42 -11.55 25.94
CA ILE A 33 -4.45 -12.18 25.10
C ILE A 33 -5.28 -13.22 25.87
N LYS A 34 -4.67 -13.86 26.87
CA LYS A 34 -5.30 -14.91 27.67
C LYS A 34 -6.38 -14.37 28.62
N GLY A 35 -6.44 -13.06 28.82
CA GLY A 35 -7.42 -12.44 29.71
C GLY A 35 -8.85 -12.58 29.18
N ASP A 36 -9.79 -12.92 30.07
CA ASP A 36 -11.21 -13.00 29.71
C ASP A 36 -11.78 -11.60 29.43
N VAL A 37 -12.28 -11.38 28.21
CA VAL A 37 -12.92 -10.11 27.82
C VAL A 37 -14.44 -10.23 27.65
N SER A 38 -15.04 -11.33 28.12
CA SER A 38 -16.48 -11.54 28.15
C SER A 38 -17.28 -10.38 28.72
N PRO A 39 -16.85 -9.67 29.77
CA PRO A 39 -17.61 -8.55 30.34
C PRO A 39 -17.65 -7.30 29.44
N PHE A 40 -16.75 -7.20 28.45
CA PHE A 40 -16.62 -6.05 27.57
C PHE A 40 -17.39 -6.20 26.27
N THR A 41 -17.81 -5.07 25.72
CA THR A 41 -18.33 -4.92 24.36
C THR A 41 -17.17 -4.68 23.37
N VAL A 42 -17.43 -4.84 22.08
CA VAL A 42 -16.42 -4.54 21.04
C VAL A 42 -15.95 -3.08 21.10
N ASN A 43 -16.85 -2.15 21.43
CA ASN A 43 -16.52 -0.72 21.53
C ASN A 43 -15.63 -0.43 22.74
N ASP A 44 -15.90 -1.08 23.89
CA ASP A 44 -15.04 -0.97 25.07
C ASP A 44 -13.61 -1.39 24.72
N LEU A 45 -13.46 -2.52 24.02
CA LEU A 45 -12.15 -3.02 23.60
C LEU A 45 -11.48 -2.08 22.59
N LYS A 46 -12.19 -1.57 21.57
CA LYS A 46 -11.61 -0.61 20.62
C LYS A 46 -11.13 0.67 21.29
N ILE A 47 -11.92 1.22 22.21
CA ILE A 47 -11.51 2.40 22.99
C ILE A 47 -10.28 2.06 23.82
N PHE A 48 -10.25 0.90 24.45
CA PHE A 48 -9.08 0.46 25.21
C PHE A 48 -7.83 0.32 24.34
N LYS A 49 -7.94 -0.28 23.14
CA LYS A 49 -6.81 -0.40 22.19
C LYS A 49 -6.38 0.96 21.64
N LEU A 50 -7.29 1.91 21.46
CA LEU A 50 -6.95 3.30 21.14
C LEU A 50 -6.11 3.93 22.26
N ILE A 51 -6.47 3.73 23.52
CA ILE A 51 -5.70 4.25 24.66
C ILE A 51 -4.32 3.56 24.73
N ILE A 52 -4.24 2.24 24.55
CA ILE A 52 -2.97 1.50 24.47
C ILE A 52 -2.07 2.05 23.35
N SER A 53 -2.65 2.45 22.21
CA SER A 53 -1.88 3.02 21.09
C SER A 53 -1.21 4.37 21.39
N LYS A 54 -1.51 4.97 22.55
CA LYS A 54 -0.87 6.20 23.05
C LYS A 54 0.34 5.90 23.94
N VAL A 55 0.53 4.65 24.36
CA VAL A 55 1.63 4.24 25.23
C VAL A 55 2.89 4.01 24.41
N ASP A 56 4.02 4.57 24.81
CA ASP A 56 5.32 4.13 24.32
C ASP A 56 5.78 2.91 25.12
N SER A 57 5.77 1.74 24.48
CA SER A 57 6.17 0.48 25.10
C SER A 57 7.63 0.41 25.57
N LYS A 58 8.46 1.38 25.19
CA LYS A 58 9.87 1.48 25.63
C LYS A 58 10.04 2.24 26.93
N ASP A 59 9.02 3.00 27.35
CA ASP A 59 9.08 3.75 28.60
C ASP A 59 9.16 2.80 29.80
N SER A 60 9.73 3.29 30.89
CA SER A 60 9.84 2.55 32.15
C SER A 60 8.65 2.76 33.08
N LEU A 61 7.87 3.82 32.86
CA LEU A 61 6.72 4.22 33.66
C LEU A 61 5.63 4.77 32.75
N PHE A 62 4.38 4.66 33.19
CA PHE A 62 3.28 5.34 32.51
C PHE A 62 3.39 6.86 32.66
N GLN A 63 2.88 7.57 31.66
CA GLN A 63 2.57 8.99 31.81
C GLN A 63 1.44 9.16 32.81
N ASP A 64 1.39 10.32 33.47
CA ASP A 64 0.28 10.64 34.36
C ASP A 64 -1.04 10.50 33.61
N PHE A 65 -1.20 11.15 32.45
CA PHE A 65 -2.42 11.09 31.65
C PHE A 65 -2.13 10.83 30.17
N TYR A 66 -2.93 9.95 29.57
CA TYR A 66 -3.01 9.75 28.12
C TYR A 66 -4.22 10.47 27.56
N GLU A 67 -4.02 11.14 26.42
CA GLU A 67 -5.04 11.93 25.75
C GLU A 67 -5.63 11.18 24.54
N ILE A 68 -6.97 11.06 24.54
CA ILE A 68 -7.76 10.68 23.35
C ILE A 68 -8.76 11.79 23.03
N THR A 69 -9.11 11.94 21.76
CA THR A 69 -10.07 12.97 21.31
C THR A 69 -11.43 12.38 20.96
N THR A 70 -12.48 13.19 21.04
CA THR A 70 -13.82 12.75 20.58
C THR A 70 -13.82 12.37 19.10
N ASP A 71 -12.96 12.98 18.30
CA ASP A 71 -12.85 12.69 16.88
C ASP A 71 -12.21 11.31 16.66
N GLU A 72 -11.18 10.93 17.43
CA GLU A 72 -10.64 9.56 17.42
C GLU A 72 -11.71 8.53 17.77
N ILE A 73 -12.52 8.79 18.81
CA ILE A 73 -13.59 7.87 19.20
C ILE A 73 -14.66 7.74 18.11
N ARG A 74 -15.04 8.85 17.47
CA ARG A 74 -16.00 8.81 16.35
C ARG A 74 -15.50 7.90 15.23
N HIS A 75 -14.22 7.98 14.92
CA HIS A 75 -13.59 7.21 13.85
C HIS A 75 -13.32 5.74 14.22
N LEU A 76 -13.53 5.31 15.47
CA LEU A 76 -13.59 3.90 15.86
C LEU A 76 -14.89 3.18 15.40
N ASN A 77 -15.70 3.84 14.56
CA ASN A 77 -17.00 3.36 14.09
C ASN A 77 -18.02 3.17 15.23
N ILE A 78 -18.02 4.12 16.19
CA ILE A 78 -18.97 4.18 17.30
C ILE A 78 -20.12 5.11 16.93
N ASN A 79 -21.36 4.73 17.28
CA ASN A 79 -22.56 5.49 16.92
C ASN A 79 -22.52 6.94 17.44
N GLU A 80 -22.59 7.90 16.51
CA GLU A 80 -22.45 9.33 16.77
C GLU A 80 -23.49 9.90 17.73
N LYS A 81 -24.75 9.40 17.69
CA LYS A 81 -25.86 9.97 18.46
C LYS A 81 -25.65 9.91 19.98
N HIS A 82 -24.85 8.96 20.45
CA HIS A 82 -24.60 8.76 21.88
C HIS A 82 -23.11 8.73 22.22
N LEU A 83 -22.24 9.27 21.37
CA LEU A 83 -20.78 9.15 21.47
C LEU A 83 -20.24 9.42 22.88
N TYR A 84 -20.60 10.56 23.49
CA TYR A 84 -20.13 10.93 24.84
C TYR A 84 -20.65 9.97 25.92
N SER A 85 -21.94 9.66 25.89
CA SER A 85 -22.58 8.78 26.87
C SER A 85 -22.03 7.36 26.80
N GLU A 86 -21.88 6.83 25.58
CA GLU A 86 -21.30 5.51 25.33
C GLU A 86 -19.83 5.46 25.72
N THR A 87 -19.04 6.48 25.36
CA THR A 87 -17.63 6.58 25.80
C THR A 87 -17.53 6.57 27.32
N LYS A 88 -18.35 7.37 28.01
CA LYS A 88 -18.35 7.44 29.47
C LYS A 88 -18.73 6.09 30.09
N LYS A 89 -19.71 5.36 29.52
CA LYS A 89 -20.07 4.01 29.96
C LYS A 89 -18.91 3.03 29.75
N SER A 90 -18.25 3.10 28.59
CA SER A 90 -17.09 2.27 28.27
C SER A 90 -15.93 2.49 29.24
N LEU A 91 -15.55 3.75 29.49
CA LEU A 91 -14.49 4.09 30.45
C LEU A 91 -14.84 3.64 31.87
N LYS A 92 -16.09 3.81 32.31
CA LYS A 92 -16.55 3.27 33.60
C LYS A 92 -16.42 1.74 33.66
N ARG A 93 -16.72 1.04 32.56
CA ARG A 93 -16.60 -0.42 32.51
C ARG A 93 -15.14 -0.85 32.56
N LEU A 94 -14.27 -0.21 31.77
CA LEU A 94 -12.82 -0.45 31.76
C LEU A 94 -12.18 -0.13 33.11
N ALA A 95 -12.68 0.86 33.86
CA ALA A 95 -12.14 1.23 35.17
C ALA A 95 -12.59 0.30 36.30
N ASN A 96 -13.78 -0.31 36.20
CA ASN A 96 -14.38 -1.08 37.29
C ASN A 96 -14.29 -2.60 37.11
N ILE A 97 -13.98 -3.08 35.90
CA ILE A 97 -13.85 -4.51 35.61
C ILE A 97 -12.37 -4.87 35.52
N TYR A 98 -11.98 -5.87 36.30
CA TYR A 98 -10.67 -6.48 36.25
C TYR A 98 -10.66 -7.62 35.24
N ILE A 99 -9.54 -7.78 34.53
CA ILE A 99 -9.31 -8.97 33.70
C ILE A 99 -8.68 -10.04 34.59
N THR A 100 -9.31 -11.21 34.64
CA THR A 100 -8.80 -12.37 35.36
C THR A 100 -7.84 -13.16 34.48
N PHE A 101 -6.67 -13.47 35.03
CA PHE A 101 -5.68 -14.37 34.46
C PHE A 101 -5.58 -15.61 35.34
N GLU A 102 -5.90 -16.78 34.77
CA GLU A 102 -5.65 -18.06 35.43
C GLU A 102 -4.15 -18.41 35.37
N GLU A 103 -3.57 -18.71 36.52
CA GLU A 103 -2.22 -19.23 36.72
C GLU A 103 -2.33 -20.59 37.42
N ASN A 104 -1.34 -21.48 37.27
CA ASN A 104 -1.49 -22.91 37.60
C ASN A 104 -2.23 -23.21 38.91
N ASP A 105 -1.87 -22.51 39.99
CA ASP A 105 -2.47 -22.68 41.34
C ASP A 105 -3.11 -21.38 41.90
N SER A 106 -3.25 -20.34 41.08
CA SER A 106 -3.75 -19.03 41.53
C SER A 106 -4.46 -18.28 40.39
N PHE A 107 -5.20 -17.24 40.73
CA PHE A 107 -5.70 -16.29 39.73
C PHE A 107 -5.21 -14.90 40.07
N ARG A 108 -4.97 -14.08 39.03
CA ARG A 108 -4.62 -12.67 39.17
C ARG A 108 -5.70 -11.82 38.51
N GLU A 109 -6.18 -10.82 39.22
CA GLU A 109 -7.04 -9.77 38.66
C GLU A 109 -6.18 -8.56 38.30
N VAL A 110 -6.36 -8.06 37.08
CA VAL A 110 -5.59 -6.93 36.53
C VAL A 110 -6.54 -5.80 36.20
N GLY A 111 -6.39 -4.66 36.89
CA GLY A 111 -7.14 -3.45 36.56
C GLY A 111 -6.62 -2.84 35.26
N LEU A 112 -7.51 -2.32 34.41
CA LEU A 112 -7.11 -1.78 33.09
C LEU A 112 -6.78 -0.29 33.15
N ILE A 113 -7.72 0.53 33.60
CA ILE A 113 -7.54 1.98 33.73
C ILE A 113 -7.97 2.42 35.12
N ARG A 114 -7.47 3.57 35.58
CA ARG A 114 -7.92 4.18 36.84
C ARG A 114 -9.29 4.83 36.65
N ASN A 115 -10.08 4.86 37.72
CA ASN A 115 -11.34 5.60 37.77
C ASN A 115 -11.12 7.11 38.01
N ASP A 116 -10.22 7.74 37.24
CA ASP A 116 -9.92 9.19 37.26
C ASP A 116 -9.82 9.75 35.81
N PHE A 117 -10.78 9.39 34.96
CA PHE A 117 -10.84 9.94 33.62
C PHE A 117 -11.58 11.30 33.60
N ARG A 118 -11.05 12.25 32.82
CA ARG A 118 -11.58 13.62 32.75
C ARG A 118 -12.01 13.96 31.33
N PHE A 119 -13.21 14.49 31.21
CA PHE A 119 -13.71 15.07 29.97
C PHE A 119 -13.55 16.58 30.05
N ASP A 120 -12.64 17.13 29.27
CA ASP A 120 -12.53 18.58 29.16
C ASP A 120 -13.63 19.08 28.21
N LYS A 121 -14.55 19.87 28.77
CA LYS A 121 -15.76 20.37 28.10
C LYS A 121 -15.43 21.22 26.88
N TYR A 122 -14.29 21.91 26.88
CA TYR A 122 -13.96 22.91 25.87
C TYR A 122 -12.96 22.41 24.82
N SER A 123 -12.11 21.42 25.16
CA SER A 123 -11.06 20.95 24.26
C SER A 123 -11.41 19.71 23.45
N LYS A 124 -12.57 19.07 23.70
CA LYS A 124 -12.93 17.76 23.10
C LYS A 124 -11.93 16.64 23.41
N LYS A 125 -11.16 16.80 24.47
CA LYS A 125 -10.15 15.85 24.94
C LYS A 125 -10.65 15.06 26.13
N ILE A 126 -10.16 13.83 26.23
CA ILE A 126 -10.43 12.91 27.33
C ILE A 126 -9.08 12.45 27.85
N LEU A 127 -8.84 12.72 29.12
CA LEU A 127 -7.63 12.34 29.84
C LEU A 127 -7.89 11.06 30.63
N ILE A 128 -7.01 10.07 30.49
CA ILE A 128 -7.18 8.73 31.06
C ILE A 128 -5.83 8.23 31.59
N ASN A 129 -5.84 7.50 32.69
CA ASN A 129 -4.64 6.93 33.31
C ASN A 129 -4.76 5.41 33.35
N PHE A 130 -3.66 4.70 33.13
CA PHE A 130 -3.62 3.25 33.32
C PHE A 130 -3.55 2.89 34.80
N ASN A 131 -4.11 1.74 35.16
CA ASN A 131 -3.82 1.12 36.45
C ASN A 131 -2.38 0.59 36.41
N ASP A 132 -1.67 0.63 37.54
CA ASP A 132 -0.28 0.18 37.65
C ASP A 132 -0.12 -1.29 37.30
N ASP A 133 -1.17 -2.09 37.50
CA ASP A 133 -1.22 -3.51 37.12
C ASP A 133 -0.95 -3.74 35.61
N MET A 134 -1.29 -2.76 34.76
CA MET A 134 -1.04 -2.84 33.31
C MET A 134 0.43 -2.66 32.93
N GLY A 135 1.27 -2.20 33.86
CA GLY A 135 2.68 -1.90 33.60
C GLY A 135 3.42 -3.07 32.96
N GLU A 136 3.24 -4.27 33.52
CA GLU A 136 3.83 -5.53 33.03
C GLU A 136 3.46 -5.84 31.57
N TYR A 137 2.30 -5.37 31.10
CA TYR A 137 1.74 -5.74 29.80
C TYR A 137 1.99 -4.71 28.71
N LEU A 138 2.28 -3.46 29.06
CA LEU A 138 2.31 -2.35 28.09
C LEU A 138 3.65 -1.60 28.01
N ILE A 139 4.44 -1.57 29.08
CA ILE A 139 5.70 -0.79 29.15
C ILE A 139 6.89 -1.69 29.44
N ASN A 140 8.11 -1.19 29.19
CA ASN A 140 9.36 -1.96 29.28
C ASN A 140 9.32 -3.30 28.50
N LEU A 141 8.61 -3.33 27.37
CA LEU A 141 8.41 -4.54 26.58
C LEU A 141 9.65 -4.83 25.73
N LYS A 142 10.44 -5.85 26.14
CA LYS A 142 11.68 -6.24 25.44
C LYS A 142 11.52 -7.46 24.53
N LYS A 143 10.67 -8.42 24.92
CA LYS A 143 10.44 -9.70 24.22
C LYS A 143 9.00 -10.17 24.47
N ASN A 144 8.52 -11.13 23.68
CA ASN A 144 7.22 -11.78 23.84
C ASN A 144 6.03 -10.81 23.80
N PHE A 145 6.14 -9.75 23.02
CA PHE A 145 5.07 -8.81 22.73
C PHE A 145 4.73 -8.89 21.25
N PHE A 146 3.57 -8.36 20.91
CA PHE A 146 3.14 -8.21 19.53
C PHE A 146 2.64 -6.80 19.29
N MET A 147 2.62 -6.45 18.01
CA MET A 147 2.12 -5.17 17.57
C MET A 147 1.27 -5.32 16.32
N TYR A 148 0.31 -4.42 16.18
CA TYR A 148 -0.51 -4.28 14.99
C TYR A 148 -0.97 -2.83 14.83
N ASP A 149 -1.35 -2.44 13.62
CA ASP A 149 -1.86 -1.10 13.39
C ASP A 149 -3.29 -0.99 13.90
N LEU A 150 -3.59 0.08 14.64
CA LEU A 150 -4.93 0.30 15.21
C LEU A 150 -6.02 0.28 14.12
N ILE A 151 -5.69 0.75 12.90
CA ILE A 151 -6.61 0.80 11.77
C ILE A 151 -7.20 -0.57 11.40
N ASP A 152 -6.46 -1.67 11.60
CA ASP A 152 -6.92 -3.03 11.25
C ASP A 152 -8.17 -3.43 12.05
N ILE A 153 -8.31 -2.94 13.28
CA ILE A 153 -9.38 -3.36 14.20
C ILE A 153 -10.56 -2.39 14.23
N VAL A 154 -10.42 -1.21 13.63
CA VAL A 154 -11.43 -0.13 13.67
C VAL A 154 -12.79 -0.60 13.13
N ASN A 155 -12.77 -1.46 12.11
CA ASN A 155 -14.00 -1.90 11.42
C ASN A 155 -14.57 -3.22 11.96
N PHE A 156 -13.92 -3.87 12.92
CA PHE A 156 -14.44 -5.10 13.52
C PHE A 156 -15.73 -4.86 14.29
N LYS A 157 -16.75 -5.69 14.09
CA LYS A 157 -18.06 -5.60 14.74
C LYS A 157 -18.19 -6.57 15.89
N TYR A 158 -17.38 -7.64 15.92
CA TYR A 158 -17.45 -8.66 16.96
C TYR A 158 -16.18 -8.69 17.81
N LYS A 159 -16.33 -8.84 19.13
CA LYS A 159 -15.20 -8.96 20.06
C LYS A 159 -14.38 -10.24 19.84
N HIS A 160 -15.04 -11.31 19.39
CA HIS A 160 -14.39 -12.58 19.05
C HIS A 160 -13.43 -12.42 17.86
N THR A 161 -13.75 -11.55 16.90
CA THR A 161 -12.85 -11.14 15.80
C THR A 161 -11.57 -10.54 16.34
N LEU A 162 -11.68 -9.61 17.30
CA LEU A 162 -10.52 -8.98 17.93
C LEU A 162 -9.63 -10.00 18.63
N LYS A 163 -10.21 -10.90 19.44
CA LYS A 163 -9.46 -11.96 20.15
C LYS A 163 -8.74 -12.91 19.19
N LEU A 164 -9.41 -13.35 18.12
CA LEU A 164 -8.78 -14.23 17.13
C LEU A 164 -7.66 -13.52 16.36
N TYR A 165 -7.90 -12.27 15.95
CA TYR A 165 -6.90 -11.45 15.26
C TYR A 165 -5.65 -11.25 16.12
N GLU A 166 -5.83 -10.87 17.38
CA GLU A 166 -4.72 -10.67 18.32
C GLU A 166 -3.96 -11.97 18.60
N TYR A 167 -4.67 -13.10 18.74
CA TYR A 167 -4.05 -14.42 18.87
C TYR A 167 -3.10 -14.71 17.71
N PHE A 168 -3.56 -14.53 16.46
CA PHE A 168 -2.70 -14.79 15.28
C PHE A 168 -1.60 -13.74 15.08
N LYS A 169 -1.79 -12.50 15.53
CA LYS A 169 -0.72 -11.49 15.54
C LYS A 169 0.35 -11.76 16.58
N SER A 170 0.02 -12.41 17.70
CA SER A 170 1.00 -12.79 18.73
C SER A 170 1.86 -13.99 18.36
N ASN A 171 1.43 -14.75 17.36
CA ASN A 171 2.13 -15.93 16.87
C ASN A 171 2.80 -15.63 15.52
N SER A 172 3.94 -16.25 15.25
CA SER A 172 4.66 -16.17 13.97
C SER A 172 4.32 -17.33 13.02
N LEU A 173 3.59 -18.35 13.47
CA LEU A 173 3.27 -19.54 12.68
C LEU A 173 2.30 -19.23 11.54
N ASN A 174 2.61 -19.75 10.35
CA ASN A 174 1.75 -19.64 9.16
C ASN A 174 0.70 -20.76 9.09
N VAL A 175 0.91 -21.87 9.78
CA VAL A 175 -0.08 -22.94 9.91
C VAL A 175 -0.25 -23.26 11.39
N VAL A 176 -1.48 -23.21 11.88
CA VAL A 176 -1.81 -23.45 13.29
C VAL A 176 -2.96 -24.43 13.38
N LYS A 177 -2.70 -25.62 13.94
CA LYS A 177 -3.73 -26.62 14.23
C LYS A 177 -4.19 -26.49 15.68
N LEU A 178 -5.48 -26.24 15.88
CA LEU A 178 -6.09 -26.08 17.21
C LEU A 178 -7.28 -27.01 17.37
N LYS A 179 -7.48 -27.51 18.60
CA LYS A 179 -8.73 -28.18 18.96
C LYS A 179 -9.86 -27.17 18.96
N VAL A 180 -11.06 -27.61 18.59
CA VAL A 180 -12.27 -26.76 18.64
C VAL A 180 -12.47 -26.15 20.02
N ASP A 181 -12.25 -26.93 21.09
CA ASP A 181 -12.41 -26.44 22.46
C ASP A 181 -11.37 -25.37 22.82
N THR A 182 -10.12 -25.52 22.38
CA THR A 182 -9.07 -24.49 22.55
C THR A 182 -9.44 -23.18 21.86
N ILE A 183 -10.05 -23.25 20.67
CA ILE A 183 -10.51 -22.04 19.95
C ILE A 183 -11.65 -21.39 20.73
N LYS A 184 -12.60 -22.17 21.25
CA LYS A 184 -13.67 -21.63 22.10
C LYS A 184 -13.12 -20.96 23.35
N ASP A 185 -12.10 -21.53 23.97
CA ASP A 185 -11.43 -20.90 25.12
C ASP A 185 -10.76 -19.59 24.72
N ILE A 186 -10.03 -19.55 23.60
CA ILE A 186 -9.43 -18.31 23.06
C ILE A 186 -10.48 -17.24 22.79
N LEU A 187 -11.70 -17.62 22.37
CA LEU A 187 -12.78 -16.69 22.07
C LEU A 187 -13.65 -16.33 23.28
N ASP A 188 -13.33 -16.82 24.48
CA ASP A 188 -14.15 -16.71 25.70
C ASP A 188 -15.58 -17.26 25.49
N LEU A 189 -15.68 -18.37 24.77
CA LEU A 189 -16.90 -19.09 24.41
C LEU A 189 -16.98 -20.49 25.04
N LYS A 190 -16.26 -20.70 26.15
CA LYS A 190 -16.28 -21.95 26.90
C LYS A 190 -17.73 -22.35 27.23
N ASN A 191 -18.05 -23.64 27.03
CA ASN A 191 -19.39 -24.22 27.20
C ASN A 191 -20.50 -23.64 26.29
N LYS A 192 -20.19 -22.76 25.33
CA LYS A 192 -21.13 -22.27 24.32
C LYS A 192 -21.02 -23.06 23.02
N TYR A 193 -22.05 -22.95 22.18
CA TYR A 193 -22.12 -23.59 20.87
C TYR A 193 -21.84 -25.10 20.93
N ILE A 194 -22.64 -25.84 21.70
CA ILE A 194 -22.49 -27.30 21.91
C ILE A 194 -22.38 -28.03 20.57
N ARG A 195 -23.19 -27.64 19.58
CA ARG A 195 -23.13 -28.15 18.21
C ARG A 195 -22.07 -27.40 17.41
N TYR A 196 -21.12 -28.14 16.84
CA TYR A 196 -20.06 -27.59 15.98
C TYR A 196 -20.61 -26.78 14.79
N THR A 197 -21.72 -27.20 14.19
CA THR A 197 -22.36 -26.49 13.08
C THR A 197 -22.72 -25.04 13.41
N ASN A 198 -23.21 -24.80 14.63
CA ASN A 198 -23.57 -23.46 15.08
C ASN A 198 -22.30 -22.64 15.36
N PHE A 199 -21.30 -23.25 15.98
CA PHE A 199 -19.99 -22.59 16.18
C PHE A 199 -19.36 -22.18 14.84
N LYS A 200 -19.39 -23.07 13.84
CA LYS A 200 -18.86 -22.80 12.51
C LYS A 200 -19.57 -21.62 11.85
N LYS A 201 -20.90 -21.70 11.72
CA LYS A 201 -21.71 -20.73 10.99
C LYS A 201 -21.79 -19.37 11.69
N ASP A 202 -22.03 -19.38 13.00
CA ASP A 202 -22.37 -18.16 13.74
C ASP A 202 -21.14 -17.45 14.30
N VAL A 203 -19.99 -18.13 14.37
CA VAL A 203 -18.74 -17.59 14.92
C VAL A 203 -17.62 -17.67 13.91
N MET A 204 -17.17 -18.87 13.53
CA MET A 204 -15.92 -19.03 12.76
C MET A 204 -15.96 -18.35 11.39
N GLU A 205 -16.99 -18.62 10.59
CA GLU A 205 -17.13 -18.03 9.25
C GLU A 205 -17.25 -16.50 9.37
N VAL A 206 -18.07 -16.02 10.32
CA VAL A 206 -18.30 -14.59 10.56
C VAL A 206 -17.01 -13.85 10.93
N ILE A 207 -16.22 -14.36 11.87
CA ILE A 207 -15.01 -13.67 12.34
C ILE A 207 -13.86 -13.75 11.34
N ILE A 208 -13.77 -14.83 10.56
CA ILE A 208 -12.75 -14.98 9.50
C ILE A 208 -13.06 -14.03 8.35
N ASP A 209 -14.31 -13.97 7.90
CA ASP A 209 -14.75 -13.05 6.86
C ASP A 209 -14.53 -11.60 7.29
N GLU A 210 -14.80 -11.29 8.57
CA GLU A 210 -14.56 -9.95 9.11
C GLU A 210 -13.07 -9.58 9.15
N ILE A 211 -12.18 -10.48 9.59
CA ILE A 211 -10.73 -10.25 9.56
C ILE A 211 -10.27 -10.00 8.12
N ASN A 212 -10.66 -10.88 7.19
CA ASN A 212 -10.20 -10.83 5.80
C ASN A 212 -10.74 -9.62 5.02
N SER A 213 -11.90 -9.08 5.42
CA SER A 213 -12.49 -7.90 4.78
C SER A 213 -12.04 -6.57 5.40
N SER A 214 -11.59 -6.58 6.65
CA SER A 214 -11.27 -5.36 7.40
C SER A 214 -9.78 -5.13 7.62
N SER A 215 -8.95 -6.18 7.66
CA SER A 215 -7.51 -6.06 7.85
C SER A 215 -6.75 -6.18 6.54
N ASN A 216 -5.72 -5.34 6.39
CA ASN A 216 -4.81 -5.42 5.24
C ASN A 216 -3.53 -6.20 5.54
N THR A 217 -3.31 -6.58 6.81
CA THR A 217 -2.04 -7.12 7.29
C THR A 217 -2.11 -8.60 7.69
N LEU A 218 -3.32 -9.16 7.80
CA LEU A 218 -3.56 -10.54 8.21
C LEU A 218 -4.73 -11.13 7.43
N TYR A 219 -4.48 -12.29 6.81
CA TYR A 219 -5.51 -13.08 6.14
C TYR A 219 -5.53 -14.50 6.70
N LEU A 220 -6.73 -15.03 6.91
CA LEU A 220 -6.97 -16.34 7.48
C LEU A 220 -7.79 -17.21 6.53
N LYS A 221 -7.34 -18.44 6.33
CA LYS A 221 -8.13 -19.54 5.78
C LYS A 221 -8.14 -20.68 6.79
N TYR A 222 -9.13 -21.55 6.73
CA TYR A 222 -9.14 -22.72 7.59
C TYR A 222 -9.61 -23.99 6.86
N SER A 223 -9.15 -25.12 7.36
CA SER A 223 -9.65 -26.45 7.01
C SER A 223 -10.01 -27.23 8.29
N GLU A 224 -10.84 -28.26 8.13
CA GLU A 224 -11.36 -29.06 9.24
C GLU A 224 -10.71 -30.44 9.23
N GLU A 225 -10.34 -30.94 10.41
CA GLU A 225 -9.90 -32.31 10.58
C GLU A 225 -10.86 -33.06 11.50
N LYS A 226 -11.31 -34.23 11.03
CA LYS A 226 -12.24 -35.09 11.75
C LYS A 226 -11.52 -36.21 12.47
N VAL A 227 -12.01 -36.53 13.67
CA VAL A 227 -11.67 -37.75 14.40
C VAL A 227 -12.96 -38.56 14.53
N GLY A 228 -13.11 -39.60 13.71
CA GLY A 228 -14.38 -40.27 13.50
C GLY A 228 -15.41 -39.33 12.84
N PRO A 229 -16.66 -39.25 13.34
CA PRO A 229 -17.69 -38.37 12.77
C PRO A 229 -17.57 -36.91 13.21
N LYS A 230 -16.78 -36.63 14.26
CA LYS A 230 -16.68 -35.31 14.90
C LYS A 230 -15.52 -34.50 14.30
N VAL A 231 -15.76 -33.23 13.98
CA VAL A 231 -14.68 -32.27 13.71
C VAL A 231 -14.02 -31.95 15.04
N GLU A 232 -12.77 -32.37 15.22
CA GLU A 232 -12.03 -32.21 16.47
C GLU A 232 -11.02 -31.06 16.38
N TYR A 233 -10.45 -30.84 15.20
CA TYR A 233 -9.45 -29.80 14.97
C TYR A 233 -9.83 -28.87 13.82
N ILE A 234 -9.39 -27.62 13.94
CA ILE A 234 -9.37 -26.64 12.85
C ILE A 234 -7.91 -26.29 12.58
N ILE A 235 -7.53 -26.34 11.30
CA ILE A 235 -6.20 -25.98 10.82
C ILE A 235 -6.33 -24.62 10.15
N PHE A 236 -5.70 -23.61 10.74
CA PHE A 236 -5.66 -22.26 10.21
C PHE A 236 -4.42 -22.05 9.35
N HIS A 237 -4.61 -21.47 8.18
CA HIS A 237 -3.57 -21.01 7.26
C HIS A 237 -3.55 -19.49 7.34
N VAL A 238 -2.45 -18.95 7.88
CA VAL A 238 -2.26 -17.55 8.24
C VAL A 238 -1.30 -16.91 7.26
N THR A 239 -1.77 -15.87 6.56
CA THR A 239 -0.93 -15.05 5.69
C THR A 239 -0.75 -13.68 6.33
N ARG A 240 0.50 -13.22 6.43
CA ARG A 240 0.85 -11.93 7.02
C ARG A 240 1.48 -11.05 5.96
N ILE A 241 0.93 -9.85 5.77
CA ILE A 241 1.50 -8.85 4.84
C ILE A 241 2.25 -7.82 5.68
N LYS A 242 3.51 -7.55 5.33
CA LYS A 242 4.29 -6.47 5.97
C LYS A 242 3.84 -5.12 5.41
N ASN A 243 3.49 -4.19 6.29
CA ASN A 243 2.99 -2.85 5.93
C ASN A 243 3.95 -2.03 5.04
N ASP A 244 5.25 -2.26 5.13
CA ASP A 244 6.24 -1.56 4.29
C ASP A 244 6.04 -1.84 2.79
N ALA A 245 5.45 -3.00 2.44
CA ALA A 245 5.09 -3.34 1.06
C ALA A 245 3.81 -2.66 0.55
N ILE A 246 3.05 -1.98 1.43
CA ILE A 246 1.80 -1.28 1.08
C ILE A 246 2.03 0.23 0.98
N LEU A 247 3.11 0.76 1.58
CA LEU A 247 3.45 2.19 1.56
C LEU A 247 4.56 2.56 0.57
N GLU A 248 5.33 1.61 0.06
CA GLU A 248 6.19 1.83 -1.11
C GLU A 248 5.55 1.26 -2.38
N GLY A 249 4.57 2.01 -2.87
CA GLY A 249 4.33 2.08 -4.31
C GLY A 249 5.44 2.85 -5.02
N THR A 250 6.72 2.51 -4.77
CA THR A 250 7.77 2.77 -5.75
C THR A 250 7.57 1.73 -6.84
N LEU A 251 7.35 2.24 -8.05
CA LEU A 251 7.30 1.50 -9.29
C LEU A 251 8.60 0.70 -9.45
N SER A 252 8.65 -0.52 -8.92
CA SER A 252 9.65 -1.51 -9.33
C SER A 252 9.14 -2.14 -10.63
N GLU A 253 9.75 -1.73 -11.73
CA GLU A 253 9.60 -2.28 -13.07
C GLU A 253 10.04 -3.75 -13.10
N ASN A 254 9.11 -4.66 -12.81
CA ASN A 254 8.97 -5.97 -13.46
C ASN A 254 7.77 -6.70 -12.85
N ARG A 255 6.56 -6.32 -13.25
CA ARG A 255 5.35 -7.05 -12.89
C ARG A 255 5.12 -8.15 -13.93
N LEU A 256 5.60 -9.36 -13.64
CA LEU A 256 5.10 -10.58 -14.27
C LEU A 256 3.55 -10.54 -14.20
N TYR A 257 2.85 -10.85 -15.30
CA TYR A 257 1.38 -10.79 -15.41
C TYR A 257 0.71 -9.40 -15.41
N SER A 258 1.46 -8.32 -15.64
CA SER A 258 0.89 -6.97 -15.82
C SER A 258 -0.18 -6.89 -16.91
N ASN A 259 -0.04 -7.72 -17.95
CA ASN A 259 -1.00 -7.89 -19.04
C ASN A 259 -2.37 -8.44 -18.61
N LEU A 260 -2.50 -8.94 -17.37
CA LEU A 260 -3.75 -9.44 -16.81
C LEU A 260 -4.51 -8.38 -15.99
N TYR A 261 -3.92 -7.21 -15.74
CA TYR A 261 -4.57 -6.14 -14.98
C TYR A 261 -5.75 -5.55 -15.76
N GLY A 262 -6.85 -5.29 -15.05
CA GLY A 262 -8.11 -4.84 -15.62
C GLY A 262 -8.96 -5.94 -16.27
N LYS A 263 -8.44 -7.17 -16.40
CA LYS A 263 -9.23 -8.27 -16.97
C LYS A 263 -10.32 -8.73 -16.01
N GLU A 264 -11.47 -9.06 -16.59
CA GLU A 264 -12.64 -9.56 -15.87
C GLU A 264 -12.50 -11.06 -15.59
N CYS A 265 -12.83 -11.47 -14.36
CA CYS A 265 -12.86 -12.86 -13.95
C CYS A 265 -14.08 -13.14 -13.07
N ASN A 266 -14.51 -14.40 -13.05
CA ASN A 266 -15.54 -14.87 -12.13
C ASN A 266 -14.87 -15.61 -10.97
N TYR A 267 -15.18 -15.21 -9.75
CA TYR A 267 -14.69 -15.85 -8.53
C TYR A 267 -15.84 -15.97 -7.53
N LEU A 268 -16.05 -17.16 -6.95
CA LEU A 268 -17.13 -17.43 -5.98
C LEU A 268 -18.53 -16.98 -6.44
N GLY A 269 -18.82 -17.03 -7.75
CA GLY A 269 -20.12 -16.68 -8.32
C GLY A 269 -20.35 -15.18 -8.51
N LYS A 270 -19.31 -14.34 -8.37
CA LYS A 270 -19.35 -12.89 -8.59
C LYS A 270 -18.32 -12.46 -9.64
N TYR A 271 -18.55 -11.29 -10.24
CA TYR A 271 -17.67 -10.70 -11.26
C TYR A 271 -16.70 -9.69 -10.66
N TYR A 272 -15.42 -9.87 -10.96
CA TYR A 272 -14.32 -9.04 -10.48
C TYR A 272 -13.40 -8.61 -11.61
N THR A 273 -12.62 -7.55 -11.41
CA THR A 273 -11.46 -7.19 -12.23
C THR A 273 -10.16 -7.42 -11.46
N ILE A 274 -9.11 -7.89 -12.14
CA ILE A 274 -7.79 -8.04 -11.51
C ILE A 274 -7.16 -6.66 -11.36
N GLU A 275 -6.91 -6.23 -10.13
CA GLU A 275 -6.32 -4.93 -9.83
C GLU A 275 -4.81 -5.04 -9.62
N ASN A 276 -4.34 -6.14 -9.02
CA ASN A 276 -2.91 -6.35 -8.77
C ASN A 276 -2.58 -7.84 -8.64
N ILE A 277 -1.37 -8.24 -9.05
CA ILE A 277 -0.80 -9.57 -8.86
C ILE A 277 0.59 -9.36 -8.26
N ASN A 278 0.79 -9.85 -7.05
CA ASN A 278 2.05 -9.78 -6.33
C ASN A 278 2.54 -11.20 -6.04
N LEU A 279 3.47 -11.69 -6.87
CA LEU A 279 4.05 -13.02 -6.74
C LEU A 279 4.96 -13.16 -5.52
N GLU A 280 5.55 -12.07 -5.03
CA GLU A 280 6.39 -12.11 -3.83
C GLU A 280 5.55 -12.29 -2.56
N ASN A 281 4.39 -11.66 -2.52
CA ASN A 281 3.42 -11.74 -1.42
C ASN A 281 2.32 -12.79 -1.65
N LEU A 282 2.45 -13.62 -2.69
CA LEU A 282 1.52 -14.69 -3.06
C LEU A 282 0.04 -14.23 -3.14
N LEU A 283 -0.18 -13.05 -3.72
CA LEU A 283 -1.44 -12.32 -3.63
C LEU A 283 -1.96 -11.89 -5.01
N ILE A 284 -3.24 -12.09 -5.27
CA ILE A 284 -3.98 -11.46 -6.37
C ILE A 284 -5.09 -10.61 -5.74
N VAL A 285 -5.13 -9.33 -6.10
CA VAL A 285 -6.17 -8.38 -5.67
C VAL A 285 -7.23 -8.29 -6.76
N LEU A 286 -8.47 -8.51 -6.38
CA LEU A 286 -9.65 -8.46 -7.23
C LEU A 286 -10.57 -7.34 -6.77
N LYS A 287 -11.15 -6.60 -7.71
CA LYS A 287 -12.13 -5.54 -7.45
C LYS A 287 -13.51 -5.95 -7.96
N GLU A 288 -14.53 -5.94 -7.10
CA GLU A 288 -15.90 -6.31 -7.48
C GLU A 288 -16.50 -5.24 -8.41
N GLN A 289 -17.23 -5.66 -9.45
CA GLN A 289 -17.69 -4.71 -10.49
C GLN A 289 -18.84 -3.80 -10.04
N TYR A 290 -19.69 -4.26 -9.12
CA TYR A 290 -20.93 -3.57 -8.72
C TYR A 290 -20.92 -3.02 -7.29
N SER A 291 -19.87 -3.32 -6.53
CA SER A 291 -19.55 -2.69 -5.26
C SER A 291 -18.05 -2.46 -5.29
N ASN A 292 -17.54 -1.28 -4.93
CA ASN A 292 -16.10 -1.00 -4.95
C ASN A 292 -15.31 -1.78 -3.86
N ASN A 293 -15.75 -3.00 -3.56
CA ASN A 293 -15.14 -3.92 -2.62
C ASN A 293 -13.98 -4.64 -3.30
N HIS A 294 -12.94 -4.86 -2.52
CA HIS A 294 -11.79 -5.62 -2.93
C HIS A 294 -11.79 -6.98 -2.24
N THR A 295 -11.41 -8.02 -2.96
CA THR A 295 -11.20 -9.36 -2.41
C THR A 295 -9.84 -9.86 -2.86
N ASN A 296 -9.24 -10.72 -2.05
CA ASN A 296 -7.89 -11.19 -2.28
C ASN A 296 -7.87 -12.70 -2.46
N ILE A 297 -7.11 -13.15 -3.46
CA ILE A 297 -6.80 -14.56 -3.65
C ILE A 297 -5.34 -14.75 -3.23
N VAL A 298 -5.18 -15.49 -2.15
CA VAL A 298 -3.87 -15.81 -1.57
C VAL A 298 -3.59 -17.30 -1.75
N SER A 299 -2.36 -17.63 -2.15
CA SER A 299 -1.88 -19.01 -2.29
C SER A 299 -0.70 -19.32 -1.39
N GLU A 300 -0.43 -20.61 -1.20
CA GLU A 300 0.64 -21.10 -0.30
C GLU A 300 2.02 -21.14 -0.97
N SER A 301 2.07 -21.04 -2.30
CA SER A 301 3.29 -20.96 -3.10
C SER A 301 3.03 -20.16 -4.39
N LYS A 302 4.11 -19.75 -5.06
CA LYS A 302 4.03 -19.04 -6.35
C LYS A 302 3.32 -19.90 -7.39
N GLU A 303 3.64 -21.21 -7.45
CA GLU A 303 3.02 -22.13 -8.41
C GLU A 303 1.51 -22.26 -8.19
N LYS A 304 1.05 -22.36 -6.93
CA LYS A 304 -0.38 -22.42 -6.61
C LYS A 304 -1.10 -21.12 -6.94
N LEU A 305 -0.46 -19.97 -6.75
CA LEU A 305 -1.04 -18.68 -7.12
C LEU A 305 -1.22 -18.58 -8.63
N GLU A 306 -0.25 -19.07 -9.39
CA GLU A 306 -0.31 -19.14 -10.84
C GLU A 306 -1.36 -20.13 -11.32
N GLU A 307 -1.54 -21.28 -10.66
CA GLU A 307 -2.67 -22.17 -10.93
C GLU A 307 -4.02 -21.48 -10.70
N GLN A 308 -4.12 -20.64 -9.67
CA GLN A 308 -5.33 -19.86 -9.43
C GLN A 308 -5.53 -18.79 -10.50
N LEU A 309 -4.47 -18.10 -10.96
CA LEU A 309 -4.52 -17.21 -12.12
C LEU A 309 -4.96 -17.93 -13.39
N LYS A 310 -4.41 -19.12 -13.65
CA LYS A 310 -4.80 -20.02 -14.75
C LYS A 310 -6.26 -20.42 -14.65
N LYS A 311 -6.82 -20.59 -13.44
CA LYS A 311 -8.25 -20.89 -13.23
C LYS A 311 -9.15 -19.66 -13.41
N LEU A 312 -8.69 -18.48 -12.99
CA LEU A 312 -9.43 -17.22 -13.13
C LEU A 312 -9.50 -16.74 -14.58
N LEU A 313 -8.42 -16.96 -15.34
CA LEU A 313 -8.29 -16.57 -16.74
C LEU A 313 -7.82 -17.74 -17.62
N PRO A 314 -8.59 -18.83 -17.77
CA PRO A 314 -8.14 -20.05 -18.45
C PRO A 314 -7.73 -19.84 -19.91
N ASN A 315 -8.30 -18.84 -20.58
CA ASN A 315 -8.02 -18.54 -21.97
C ASN A 315 -6.67 -17.83 -22.16
N ASP A 316 -6.18 -17.15 -21.13
CA ASP A 316 -4.92 -16.39 -21.18
C ASP A 316 -3.68 -17.26 -20.94
N PHE A 317 -3.87 -18.47 -20.42
CA PHE A 317 -2.79 -19.42 -20.09
C PHE A 317 -2.78 -20.69 -20.94
N LYS A 318 -3.67 -20.79 -21.95
CA LYS A 318 -3.63 -21.87 -22.95
C LYS A 318 -2.53 -21.62 -23.99
N LYS A 319 -1.26 -21.70 -23.59
CA LYS A 319 -0.14 -22.06 -24.48
C LYS A 319 1.08 -22.54 -23.69
N LYS A 320 1.25 -23.87 -23.74
CA LYS A 320 2.44 -24.74 -23.55
C LYS A 320 3.21 -24.74 -22.21
N ASN A 321 2.96 -25.87 -21.54
CA ASN A 321 3.65 -26.59 -20.47
C ASN A 321 5.14 -26.97 -20.71
N ILE A 322 5.83 -27.18 -19.57
CA ILE A 322 7.03 -28.02 -19.26
C ILE A 322 8.38 -27.26 -19.18
N ASP A 323 8.91 -27.12 -17.95
CA ASP A 323 10.35 -27.13 -17.53
C ASP A 323 10.71 -26.26 -16.29
N GLU A 324 9.82 -26.09 -15.29
CA GLU A 324 10.08 -25.16 -14.16
C GLU A 324 10.84 -25.73 -12.93
N ILE A 325 11.12 -27.03 -12.87
CA ILE A 325 11.64 -27.66 -11.62
C ILE A 325 13.17 -27.79 -11.58
N GLU A 326 13.87 -27.66 -12.72
CA GLU A 326 15.34 -27.74 -12.78
C GLU A 326 16.05 -26.37 -12.70
N ILE A 327 15.27 -25.29 -12.59
CA ILE A 327 15.64 -23.93 -12.97
C ILE A 327 16.62 -23.27 -11.99
N ASP A 328 16.59 -23.48 -10.68
CA ASP A 328 17.36 -22.58 -9.78
C ASP A 328 18.88 -22.86 -9.76
N GLU A 329 19.31 -24.08 -10.10
CA GLU A 329 20.73 -24.46 -10.17
C GLU A 329 21.24 -24.62 -11.61
N ILE A 330 20.32 -24.96 -12.55
CA ILE A 330 20.58 -24.87 -13.98
C ILE A 330 20.51 -23.43 -14.47
N GLU A 331 19.80 -22.47 -13.87
CA GLU A 331 19.84 -21.04 -14.28
C GLU A 331 21.23 -20.44 -14.09
N ARG A 332 21.95 -20.83 -13.04
CA ARG A 332 23.34 -20.41 -12.84
C ARG A 332 24.29 -20.98 -13.90
N LEU A 333 24.07 -22.22 -14.36
CA LEU A 333 24.91 -22.90 -15.35
C LEU A 333 24.43 -22.70 -16.82
N SER A 334 23.15 -22.42 -17.02
CA SER A 334 22.46 -22.14 -18.28
C SER A 334 22.57 -20.67 -18.63
N ALA A 335 22.55 -19.73 -17.67
CA ALA A 335 22.86 -18.33 -18.00
C ALA A 335 24.26 -18.19 -18.62
N ILE A 336 25.22 -19.06 -18.28
CA ILE A 336 26.56 -19.10 -18.91
C ILE A 336 26.50 -19.73 -20.32
N LYS A 337 25.67 -20.76 -20.55
CA LYS A 337 25.48 -21.40 -21.87
C LYS A 337 24.58 -20.57 -22.81
N ASP A 338 23.46 -20.05 -22.34
CA ASP A 338 22.52 -19.17 -23.04
C ASP A 338 23.10 -17.81 -23.33
N PHE A 339 23.96 -17.24 -22.47
CA PHE A 339 24.68 -16.02 -22.82
C PHE A 339 25.63 -16.25 -23.99
N ARG A 340 26.34 -17.40 -24.02
CA ARG A 340 27.19 -17.78 -25.14
C ARG A 340 26.36 -18.10 -26.39
N LEU A 341 25.26 -18.82 -26.26
CA LEU A 341 24.38 -19.18 -27.38
C LEU A 341 23.67 -17.95 -27.95
N PHE A 342 23.20 -17.03 -27.10
CA PHE A 342 22.67 -15.73 -27.49
C PHE A 342 23.72 -14.91 -28.21
N LYS A 343 24.91 -14.76 -27.62
CA LYS A 343 26.01 -14.03 -28.25
C LYS A 343 26.35 -14.64 -29.61
N SER A 344 26.45 -15.96 -29.72
CA SER A 344 26.69 -16.66 -30.99
C SER A 344 25.58 -16.41 -32.01
N LYS A 345 24.30 -16.49 -31.62
CA LYS A 345 23.15 -16.22 -32.51
C LYS A 345 23.10 -14.76 -32.96
N VAL A 346 23.36 -13.81 -32.07
CA VAL A 346 23.40 -12.38 -32.41
C VAL A 346 24.59 -12.09 -33.32
N VAL A 347 25.76 -12.66 -33.05
CA VAL A 347 26.94 -12.54 -33.92
C VAL A 347 26.68 -13.13 -35.31
N GLU A 348 26.00 -14.28 -35.39
CA GLU A 348 25.64 -14.93 -36.64
C GLU A 348 24.61 -14.10 -37.44
N GLN A 349 23.59 -13.55 -36.78
CA GLN A 349 22.49 -12.83 -37.41
C GLN A 349 22.85 -11.37 -37.79
N PHE A 350 23.71 -10.73 -37.00
CA PHE A 350 24.07 -9.31 -37.12
C PHE A 350 25.52 -9.08 -37.55
N LYS A 351 26.22 -10.12 -38.05
CA LYS A 351 27.56 -9.97 -38.65
C LYS A 351 27.53 -8.90 -39.75
N GLY A 352 28.44 -7.93 -39.69
CA GLY A 352 28.48 -6.82 -40.65
C GLY A 352 27.34 -5.80 -40.50
N LYS A 353 26.52 -5.86 -39.43
CA LYS A 353 25.36 -4.97 -39.19
C LYS A 353 25.45 -4.25 -37.84
N VAL A 354 24.73 -3.13 -37.75
CA VAL A 354 24.58 -2.37 -36.52
C VAL A 354 23.75 -3.17 -35.52
N VAL A 355 24.23 -3.25 -34.29
CA VAL A 355 23.60 -3.94 -33.16
C VAL A 355 22.79 -2.97 -32.30
N GLY A 356 23.08 -1.67 -32.36
CA GLY A 356 22.26 -0.61 -31.77
C GLY A 356 23.08 0.57 -31.29
N ASN A 357 22.40 1.56 -30.72
CA ASN A 357 22.97 2.72 -30.02
C ASN A 357 22.53 2.74 -28.55
N HIS A 358 22.86 3.78 -27.78
CA HIS A 358 22.60 3.86 -26.32
C HIS A 358 23.26 2.73 -25.50
N MET A 359 24.47 2.34 -25.90
CA MET A 359 25.20 1.25 -25.26
C MET A 359 25.97 1.75 -24.03
N PRO A 360 26.03 0.98 -22.92
CA PRO A 360 26.71 1.41 -21.72
C PRO A 360 28.19 1.68 -22.00
N GLY A 361 28.70 2.81 -21.51
CA GLY A 361 30.08 3.26 -21.73
C GLY A 361 30.32 4.03 -23.04
N PHE A 362 29.28 4.22 -23.87
CA PHE A 362 29.35 4.97 -25.13
C PHE A 362 28.32 6.10 -25.15
N ASP A 363 28.60 7.16 -25.90
CA ASP A 363 27.63 8.23 -26.11
C ASP A 363 26.38 7.72 -26.83
N LYS A 364 25.22 8.30 -26.52
CA LYS A 364 23.91 7.80 -26.97
C LYS A 364 23.76 7.69 -28.48
N GLU A 365 24.44 8.54 -29.22
CA GLU A 365 24.42 8.62 -30.69
C GLU A 365 25.39 7.62 -31.35
N VAL A 366 26.30 7.02 -30.58
CA VAL A 366 27.31 6.09 -31.09
C VAL A 366 26.66 4.77 -31.46
N LEU A 367 26.88 4.35 -32.71
CA LEU A 367 26.40 3.08 -33.24
C LEU A 367 27.45 2.00 -33.07
N LEU A 368 27.09 0.90 -32.39
CA LEU A 368 27.94 -0.27 -32.29
C LEU A 368 27.52 -1.29 -33.36
N LYS A 369 28.50 -1.74 -34.14
CA LYS A 369 28.37 -2.70 -35.24
C LYS A 369 29.10 -4.00 -34.90
N LEU A 370 28.70 -5.13 -35.47
CA LEU A 370 29.56 -6.33 -35.49
C LEU A 370 30.40 -6.36 -36.74
N GLU A 371 31.72 -6.44 -36.57
CA GLU A 371 32.67 -6.52 -37.68
C GLU A 371 32.47 -7.82 -38.46
N GLU A 372 32.52 -7.73 -39.79
CA GLU A 372 32.13 -8.80 -40.70
C GLU A 372 33.07 -10.01 -40.64
N ASP A 373 34.36 -9.80 -40.38
CA ASP A 373 35.34 -10.88 -40.34
C ASP A 373 35.43 -11.51 -38.95
N SER A 374 35.64 -10.70 -37.93
CA SER A 374 35.91 -11.15 -36.56
C SER A 374 34.66 -11.41 -35.70
N GLY A 375 33.52 -10.78 -36.03
CA GLY A 375 32.33 -10.81 -35.18
C GLY A 375 32.48 -10.06 -33.85
N TYR A 376 33.49 -9.18 -33.74
CA TYR A 376 33.66 -8.31 -32.58
C TYR A 376 32.86 -7.02 -32.71
N LEU A 377 32.52 -6.44 -31.55
CA LEU A 377 31.82 -5.16 -31.49
C LEU A 377 32.78 -4.04 -31.90
N PHE A 378 32.33 -3.22 -32.83
CA PHE A 378 33.06 -2.17 -33.51
C PHE A 378 32.31 -0.86 -33.34
N ASP A 379 32.99 0.15 -32.81
CA ASP A 379 32.45 1.49 -32.67
C ASP A 379 32.61 2.22 -34.01
N THR A 380 31.49 2.57 -34.64
CA THR A 380 31.51 3.25 -35.94
C THR A 380 31.94 4.71 -35.88
N SER A 381 31.91 5.35 -34.71
CA SER A 381 32.30 6.75 -34.54
C SER A 381 33.82 6.92 -34.53
N VAL A 382 34.52 6.03 -33.83
CA VAL A 382 36.00 6.05 -33.71
C VAL A 382 36.66 5.12 -34.73
N GLY A 383 35.90 4.22 -35.35
CA GLY A 383 36.38 3.30 -36.38
C GLY A 383 37.28 2.19 -35.82
N LYS A 384 37.02 1.72 -34.59
CA LYS A 384 37.85 0.72 -33.91
C LYS A 384 37.01 -0.34 -33.21
N ILE A 385 37.58 -1.54 -33.07
CA ILE A 385 37.05 -2.61 -32.24
C ILE A 385 37.18 -2.20 -30.77
N ILE A 386 36.09 -2.34 -30.00
CA ILE A 386 36.05 -1.96 -28.58
C ILE A 386 36.84 -2.94 -27.72
N THR A 387 37.29 -2.51 -26.54
CA THR A 387 38.09 -3.36 -25.65
C THR A 387 37.29 -4.55 -25.10
N LYS A 388 38.00 -5.52 -24.54
CA LYS A 388 37.36 -6.76 -24.02
C LYS A 388 36.44 -6.46 -22.85
N GLU A 389 36.83 -5.52 -21.99
CA GLU A 389 36.08 -5.06 -20.83
C GLU A 389 34.79 -4.34 -21.26
N GLU A 390 34.90 -3.37 -22.17
CA GLU A 390 33.75 -2.65 -22.75
C GLU A 390 32.80 -3.61 -23.49
N SER A 391 33.36 -4.53 -24.29
CA SER A 391 32.59 -5.55 -25.00
C SER A 391 31.76 -6.41 -24.04
N LEU A 392 32.33 -6.78 -22.88
CA LEU A 392 31.61 -7.57 -21.90
C LEU A 392 30.42 -6.82 -21.31
N GLU A 393 30.55 -5.53 -21.04
CA GLU A 393 29.46 -4.69 -20.52
C GLU A 393 28.35 -4.52 -21.56
N VAL A 394 28.71 -4.25 -22.82
CA VAL A 394 27.75 -4.14 -23.92
C VAL A 394 27.00 -5.46 -24.12
N TRP A 395 27.70 -6.61 -24.13
CA TRP A 395 27.04 -7.91 -24.29
C TRP A 395 26.11 -8.25 -23.12
N LYS A 396 26.48 -7.89 -21.88
CA LYS A 396 25.60 -8.06 -20.71
C LYS A 396 24.35 -7.19 -20.85
N TYR A 397 24.49 -5.96 -21.33
CA TYR A 397 23.37 -5.07 -21.58
C TYR A 397 22.44 -5.58 -22.67
N LEU A 398 22.98 -6.01 -23.82
CA LEU A 398 22.21 -6.62 -24.90
C LEU A 398 21.51 -7.91 -24.46
N TYR A 399 22.15 -8.73 -23.62
CA TYR A 399 21.54 -9.96 -23.11
C TYR A 399 20.36 -9.68 -22.16
N LYS A 400 20.42 -8.60 -21.38
CA LYS A 400 19.31 -8.16 -20.52
C LYS A 400 18.20 -7.48 -21.32
N ASN A 401 18.53 -6.83 -22.43
CA ASN A 401 17.60 -6.09 -23.29
C ASN A 401 17.55 -6.74 -24.69
N LYS A 402 17.17 -8.02 -24.76
CA LYS A 402 17.23 -8.82 -26.01
C LYS A 402 16.37 -8.25 -27.13
N ASP A 403 15.29 -7.57 -26.78
CA ASP A 403 14.36 -6.87 -27.65
C ASP A 403 14.96 -5.61 -28.30
N LYS A 404 16.04 -5.06 -27.74
CA LYS A 404 16.73 -3.87 -28.27
C LYS A 404 17.87 -4.19 -29.24
N VAL A 405 18.20 -5.47 -29.43
CA VAL A 405 19.28 -5.91 -30.33
C VAL A 405 18.90 -5.62 -31.78
N GLY A 406 19.72 -4.84 -32.48
CA GLY A 406 19.49 -4.42 -33.85
C GLY A 406 18.59 -3.19 -33.99
N LEU A 407 18.11 -2.62 -32.89
CA LEU A 407 17.34 -1.38 -32.90
C LEU A 407 18.27 -0.19 -32.75
N VAL A 408 18.13 0.76 -33.67
CA VAL A 408 18.71 2.09 -33.55
C VAL A 408 17.59 3.00 -33.10
N VAL A 409 17.71 3.52 -31.87
CA VAL A 409 16.73 4.43 -31.28
C VAL A 409 17.16 5.85 -31.63
N GLU A 410 16.37 6.54 -32.44
CA GLU A 410 16.51 7.99 -32.60
C GLU A 410 15.79 8.65 -31.43
N ASP A 411 16.52 9.37 -30.58
CA ASP A 411 15.92 10.14 -29.49
C ASP A 411 15.01 11.23 -30.09
N LYS A 412 13.70 10.98 -30.09
CA LYS A 412 12.71 12.06 -30.13
C LYS A 412 12.68 12.68 -28.76
N VAL A 413 13.23 13.89 -28.65
CA VAL A 413 13.23 14.73 -27.44
C VAL A 413 11.82 14.77 -26.85
N GLU A 414 11.59 14.10 -25.71
CA GLU A 414 10.39 14.32 -24.90
C GLU A 414 10.39 15.77 -24.41
N ASN A 415 9.37 16.53 -24.78
CA ASN A 415 9.29 17.94 -24.46
C ASN A 415 9.01 18.14 -22.96
N GLU A 416 10.07 18.39 -22.18
CA GLU A 416 10.04 18.74 -20.75
C GLU A 416 9.10 19.91 -20.40
N VAL A 417 8.55 20.61 -21.40
CA VAL A 417 7.65 21.76 -21.26
C VAL A 417 6.36 21.40 -20.53
N TYR A 418 5.83 20.18 -20.72
CA TYR A 418 4.53 19.78 -20.16
C TYR A 418 4.53 19.60 -18.64
N LYS A 419 5.70 19.49 -17.99
CA LYS A 419 5.83 19.40 -16.53
C LYS A 419 5.37 20.66 -15.79
N TYR A 420 5.18 21.76 -16.53
CA TYR A 420 4.75 23.03 -15.99
C TYR A 420 3.22 23.23 -16.00
N ILE A 421 2.45 22.30 -16.55
CA ILE A 421 0.98 22.31 -16.44
C ILE A 421 0.57 22.11 -14.98
N ASN A 422 -0.50 22.80 -14.55
CA ASN A 422 -1.01 22.90 -13.17
C ASN A 422 -0.10 23.65 -12.18
N LYS A 423 0.95 24.34 -12.65
CA LYS A 423 1.71 25.26 -11.81
C LYS A 423 0.95 26.57 -11.59
N ILE A 424 1.05 27.09 -10.38
CA ILE A 424 0.47 28.39 -9.99
C ILE A 424 1.54 29.46 -10.23
N ILE A 425 1.13 30.57 -10.83
CA ILE A 425 1.96 31.75 -11.05
C ILE A 425 1.24 33.02 -10.60
N PHE A 426 1.99 34.05 -10.23
CA PHE A 426 1.50 35.34 -9.78
C PHE A 426 1.90 36.40 -10.80
N ILE A 427 0.93 37.07 -11.42
CA ILE A 427 1.17 38.09 -12.45
C ILE A 427 0.73 39.45 -11.91
N THR A 428 1.64 40.41 -11.92
CA THR A 428 1.33 41.79 -11.50
C THR A 428 0.63 42.56 -12.62
N LYS A 429 -0.63 42.97 -12.40
CA LYS A 429 -1.39 43.87 -13.30
C LYS A 429 -1.64 45.21 -12.59
N LYS A 430 -1.91 46.26 -13.36
CA LYS A 430 -2.33 47.55 -12.78
C LYS A 430 -3.85 47.58 -12.68
N ASP A 431 -4.38 47.99 -11.53
CA ASP A 431 -5.80 48.25 -11.35
C ASP A 431 -6.24 49.51 -12.13
N SER A 432 -7.54 49.78 -12.16
CA SER A 432 -8.13 50.96 -12.81
C SER A 432 -7.64 52.31 -12.23
N PHE A 433 -6.94 52.28 -11.10
CA PHE A 433 -6.39 53.45 -10.40
C PHE A 433 -4.86 53.56 -10.54
N GLY A 434 -4.21 52.64 -11.25
CA GLY A 434 -2.77 52.62 -11.52
C GLY A 434 -1.93 51.91 -10.47
N ASN A 435 -2.52 51.35 -9.42
CA ASN A 435 -1.83 50.56 -8.40
C ASN A 435 -1.49 49.17 -8.94
N LYS A 436 -0.37 48.60 -8.51
CA LYS A 436 0.06 47.26 -8.90
C LYS A 436 -0.58 46.22 -7.99
N GLU A 437 -1.38 45.32 -8.54
CA GLU A 437 -1.97 44.18 -7.86
C GLU A 437 -1.39 42.87 -8.41
N SER A 438 -1.11 41.92 -7.51
CA SER A 438 -0.61 40.59 -7.86
C SER A 438 -1.79 39.62 -7.97
N ILE A 439 -2.06 39.12 -9.18
CA ILE A 439 -3.20 38.24 -9.45
C ILE A 439 -2.70 36.81 -9.64
N LYS A 440 -3.45 35.85 -9.09
CA LYS A 440 -3.10 34.43 -9.12
C LYS A 440 -3.65 33.71 -10.35
N TYR A 441 -2.77 33.03 -11.08
CA TYR A 441 -3.10 32.25 -12.27
C TYR A 441 -2.64 30.79 -12.14
N ILE A 442 -3.31 29.88 -12.85
CA ILE A 442 -2.87 28.49 -13.05
C ILE A 442 -2.54 28.24 -14.52
N VAL A 443 -1.44 27.54 -14.79
CA VAL A 443 -1.09 27.07 -16.13
C VAL A 443 -2.00 25.91 -16.50
N THR A 444 -2.93 26.13 -17.42
CA THR A 444 -3.92 25.12 -17.82
C THR A 444 -3.44 24.25 -18.96
N ASP A 445 -2.66 24.82 -19.89
CA ASP A 445 -2.19 24.11 -21.08
C ASP A 445 -0.95 24.77 -21.68
N ILE A 446 -0.15 24.01 -22.44
CA ILE A 446 0.97 24.51 -23.23
C ILE A 446 0.95 23.84 -24.60
N LYS A 447 0.69 24.61 -25.66
CA LYS A 447 0.51 24.06 -27.02
C LYS A 447 1.71 24.31 -27.89
N GLU A 448 2.12 23.30 -28.65
CA GLU A 448 3.14 23.43 -29.68
C GLU A 448 2.57 24.14 -30.92
N GLU A 449 3.25 25.19 -31.35
CA GLU A 449 2.93 25.96 -32.56
C GLU A 449 4.22 26.29 -33.31
N ALA A 450 4.22 26.07 -34.63
CA ALA A 450 5.33 26.46 -35.49
C ALA A 450 5.29 27.97 -35.73
N ASP A 451 6.44 28.64 -35.58
CA ASP A 451 6.55 30.06 -35.94
C ASP A 451 6.66 30.27 -37.46
N ASN A 452 6.71 31.53 -37.90
CA ASN A 452 6.78 31.91 -39.32
C ASN A 452 8.04 31.37 -40.04
N LYS A 453 8.99 30.77 -39.33
CA LYS A 453 10.21 30.15 -39.86
C LYS A 453 10.20 28.62 -39.73
N GLY A 454 9.09 28.03 -39.30
CA GLY A 454 8.93 26.58 -39.14
C GLY A 454 9.56 26.00 -37.86
N LEU A 455 10.00 26.84 -36.92
CA LEU A 455 10.55 26.39 -35.64
C LEU A 455 9.42 26.15 -34.64
N ILE A 456 9.44 24.98 -33.97
CA ILE A 456 8.47 24.62 -32.94
C ILE A 456 8.70 25.51 -31.70
N LYS A 457 7.67 26.25 -31.33
CA LYS A 457 7.59 27.07 -30.10
C LYS A 457 6.30 26.73 -29.37
N TYR A 458 6.11 27.35 -28.21
CA TYR A 458 5.02 27.03 -27.31
C TYR A 458 4.13 28.23 -27.05
N ARG A 459 2.82 28.00 -27.02
CA ARG A 459 1.83 28.95 -26.54
C ARG A 459 1.39 28.55 -25.14
N LEU A 460 1.55 29.47 -24.19
CA LEU A 460 1.19 29.25 -22.79
C LEU A 460 -0.27 29.66 -22.57
N HIS A 461 -1.07 28.80 -21.95
CA HIS A 461 -2.46 29.05 -21.58
C HIS A 461 -2.57 29.09 -20.05
N ILE A 462 -3.15 30.16 -19.52
CA ILE A 462 -3.32 30.40 -18.09
C ILE A 462 -4.75 30.80 -17.77
N ASN A 463 -5.22 30.45 -16.58
CA ASN A 463 -6.55 30.85 -16.10
C ASN A 463 -6.46 31.56 -14.76
N ASN A 464 -7.29 32.60 -14.58
CA ASN A 464 -7.36 33.36 -13.34
C ASN A 464 -8.04 32.51 -12.26
N LEU A 465 -7.41 32.35 -11.10
CA LEU A 465 -7.95 31.57 -9.98
C LEU A 465 -8.94 32.36 -9.13
N GLU A 466 -8.93 33.68 -9.21
CA GLU A 466 -9.79 34.57 -8.42
C GLU A 466 -11.11 34.88 -9.12
N ASP A 467 -11.15 34.78 -10.45
CA ASP A 467 -12.38 34.82 -11.24
C ASP A 467 -12.43 33.61 -12.20
N PRO A 468 -12.96 32.47 -11.75
CA PRO A 468 -13.04 31.25 -12.55
C PRO A 468 -14.05 31.33 -13.70
N THR A 469 -14.81 32.43 -13.84
CA THR A 469 -15.71 32.67 -14.97
C THR A 469 -15.03 33.38 -16.14
N GLN A 470 -13.79 33.83 -15.94
CA GLN A 470 -12.97 34.47 -16.97
C GLN A 470 -12.42 33.42 -17.96
N ASP A 471 -12.44 33.72 -19.25
CA ASP A 471 -11.89 32.84 -20.28
C ASP A 471 -10.37 32.66 -20.15
N VAL A 472 -9.86 31.49 -20.56
CA VAL A 472 -8.44 31.15 -20.52
C VAL A 472 -7.61 32.16 -21.34
N GLU A 473 -6.70 32.87 -20.66
CA GLU A 473 -5.76 33.81 -21.27
C GLU A 473 -4.62 33.03 -21.95
N LYS A 474 -4.25 33.43 -23.17
CA LYS A 474 -3.13 32.84 -23.92
C LYS A 474 -1.99 33.84 -24.10
N SER A 475 -0.75 33.35 -24.11
CA SER A 475 0.41 34.20 -24.41
C SER A 475 0.27 34.86 -25.78
N LYS A 476 0.56 36.16 -25.84
CA LYS A 476 0.49 36.96 -27.09
C LYS A 476 1.54 36.51 -28.11
N THR A 477 2.72 36.16 -27.61
CA THR A 477 3.84 35.64 -28.41
C THR A 477 4.03 34.14 -28.19
N LEU A 478 4.67 33.50 -29.17
CA LEU A 478 5.19 32.15 -29.05
C LEU A 478 6.51 32.16 -28.27
N LEU A 479 6.63 31.28 -27.29
CA LEU A 479 7.73 31.21 -26.34
C LEU A 479 8.62 29.99 -26.62
N THR A 480 9.92 30.11 -26.38
CA THR A 480 10.81 28.94 -26.31
C THR A 480 10.64 28.22 -24.98
N PHE A 481 11.16 26.99 -24.86
CA PHE A 481 11.14 26.24 -23.61
C PHE A 481 11.80 27.00 -22.45
N GLU A 482 12.99 27.57 -22.69
CA GLU A 482 13.72 28.37 -21.68
C GLU A 482 12.91 29.60 -21.25
N GLN A 483 12.17 30.23 -22.16
CA GLN A 483 11.32 31.37 -21.82
C GLN A 483 10.12 30.97 -20.96
N ILE A 484 9.51 29.80 -21.20
CA ILE A 484 8.44 29.27 -20.34
C ILE A 484 8.99 28.91 -18.96
N LYS A 485 10.12 28.22 -18.91
CA LYS A 485 10.77 27.85 -17.66
C LYS A 485 11.07 29.08 -16.80
N LEU A 486 11.78 30.05 -17.38
CA LEU A 486 12.15 31.29 -16.68
C LEU A 486 10.90 32.06 -16.22
N PHE A 487 9.90 32.20 -17.08
CA PHE A 487 8.65 32.88 -16.74
C PHE A 487 7.93 32.22 -15.55
N ILE A 488 7.85 30.89 -15.52
CA ILE A 488 7.17 30.17 -14.44
C ILE A 488 7.99 30.20 -13.15
N GLU A 489 9.30 30.06 -13.22
CA GLU A 489 10.18 30.17 -12.04
C GLU A 489 10.09 31.57 -11.41
N GLU A 490 10.20 32.64 -12.20
CA GLU A 490 10.17 34.03 -11.71
C GLU A 490 8.84 34.47 -11.12
N ASN A 491 7.74 33.82 -11.52
CA ASN A 491 6.38 34.15 -11.09
C ASN A 491 5.77 33.06 -10.20
N SER A 492 6.54 32.06 -9.75
CA SER A 492 6.06 30.99 -8.86
C SER A 492 5.89 31.44 -7.39
N VAL A 493 6.40 32.62 -7.04
CA VAL A 493 6.35 33.22 -5.70
C VAL A 493 5.65 34.58 -5.78
N GLU A 494 4.76 34.85 -4.83
CA GLU A 494 4.05 36.12 -4.73
C GLU A 494 5.01 37.26 -4.38
N LYS A 495 5.03 38.33 -5.18
CA LYS A 495 5.86 39.51 -4.94
C LYS A 495 5.06 40.55 -4.15
N ASN A 496 5.37 40.70 -2.86
CA ASN A 496 4.78 41.73 -2.00
C ASN A 496 5.32 43.12 -2.37
N TYR A 497 4.50 43.93 -3.02
CA TYR A 497 4.79 45.36 -3.22
C TYR A 497 4.17 46.18 -2.09
N SER A 498 4.75 46.06 -0.90
CA SER A 498 4.47 46.96 0.22
C SER A 498 5.30 48.24 0.05
N LEU A 499 4.62 49.36 -0.25
CA LEU A 499 5.02 50.76 -0.03
C LEU A 499 6.54 51.07 -0.07
N HIS A 500 7.01 51.55 -1.22
CA HIS A 500 8.10 52.54 -1.28
C HIS A 500 7.56 53.76 -2.02
N ASN A 501 7.02 54.71 -1.25
CA ASN A 501 7.07 56.12 -1.58
C ASN A 501 8.25 56.71 -0.80
N GLU A 502 9.34 57.01 -1.50
CA GLU A 502 10.17 58.20 -1.26
C GLU A 502 10.33 58.92 -2.60
#